data_AF-A0A9E4WCF8-F1
#
_entry.id   AF-A0A9E4WCF8-F1
#
_cell.length_a   1.000
_cell.length_b   1.000
_cell.length_c   1.000
_cell.angle_alpha   90.00
_cell.angle_beta   90.00
_cell.angle_gamma   90.00
#
_symmetry.space_group_name_H-M   'P 1'
#
loop_
_entity.id
_entity.type
_entity.pdbx_description
1 polymer ?
#
loop_
_entity_poly.entity_id
_entity_poly.type
_entity_poly.pdbx_seq_one_letter_code
_entity_poly.pdbx_strand_id
1 'polypeptide(L)'
;MVIVGAVIVAAGRSARMDGVDKTFAPILGQPLVAHTLDRFESSPLIDQIVLVLAEDSLERGRQLVQERAYRKVAHVCAGGQRRQDSVRNGLELLSPCDWVMVHDGARPCFDEDMLQRGLDAAAGCGSAVAGVPVKDTIKLVSSDQMVNETPDRSLLWAAQTPQVFRYDLL
;
A
#
# COMPACT_ATOMS: atom_id res chain seq x y z
N MET A 1 6.22 2.60 24.07
CA MET A 1 6.06 1.49 23.10
C MET A 1 5.81 2.15 21.78
N VAL A 2 6.54 1.76 20.73
CA VAL A 2 6.36 2.35 19.39
C VAL A 2 5.08 1.76 18.79
N ILE A 3 4.18 2.61 18.31
CA ILE A 3 2.90 2.22 17.70
C ILE A 3 3.01 2.41 16.19
N VAL A 4 2.62 1.40 15.41
CA VAL A 4 2.66 1.42 13.95
C VAL A 4 1.27 1.17 13.37
N GLY A 5 0.81 2.13 12.58
CA GLY A 5 -0.40 2.00 11.77
C GLY A 5 -0.11 1.56 10.34
N ALA A 6 -1.05 0.87 9.71
CA ALA A 6 -1.01 0.57 8.29
C ALA A 6 -2.24 1.15 7.58
N VAL A 7 -2.01 1.84 6.45
CA VAL A 7 -3.08 2.27 5.54
C VAL A 7 -2.96 1.43 4.27
N ILE A 8 -3.91 0.51 4.11
CA ILE A 8 -3.96 -0.39 2.95
C ILE A 8 -4.86 0.23 1.89
N VAL A 9 -4.26 0.83 0.86
CA VAL A 9 -4.99 1.48 -0.23
C VAL A 9 -5.36 0.50 -1.33
N ALA A 10 -6.65 0.30 -1.53
CA ALA A 10 -7.22 -0.61 -2.51
C ALA A 10 -8.48 -0.03 -3.20
N ALA A 11 -8.59 1.30 -3.24
CA ALA A 11 -9.69 2.04 -3.87
C ALA A 11 -9.49 2.33 -5.36
N GLY A 12 -8.42 1.81 -5.98
CA GLY A 12 -8.12 2.06 -7.38
C GLY A 12 -9.14 1.41 -8.31
N ARG A 13 -9.69 2.18 -9.25
CA ARG A 13 -10.53 1.65 -10.32
C ARG A 13 -9.64 0.80 -11.23
N SER A 14 -9.91 -0.51 -11.32
CA SER A 14 -9.13 -1.49 -12.10
C SER A 14 -9.28 -1.30 -13.62
N ALA A 15 -9.06 -0.07 -14.12
CA ALA A 15 -9.30 0.37 -15.49
C ALA A 15 -8.53 -0.42 -16.56
N ARG A 16 -7.46 -1.12 -16.17
CA ARG A 16 -6.64 -1.97 -17.05
C ARG A 16 -7.08 -3.44 -17.08
N MET A 17 -8.22 -3.78 -16.47
CA MET A 17 -8.73 -5.16 -16.34
C MET A 17 -10.18 -5.33 -16.81
N ASP A 18 -10.61 -4.49 -17.74
CA ASP A 18 -11.91 -4.67 -18.40
C ASP A 18 -13.09 -4.75 -17.41
N GLY A 19 -13.01 -3.97 -16.32
CA GLY A 19 -14.07 -3.90 -15.29
C GLY A 19 -13.96 -4.91 -14.15
N VAL A 20 -13.02 -5.86 -14.17
CA VAL A 20 -12.82 -6.79 -13.05
C VAL A 20 -12.15 -6.09 -11.88
N ASP A 21 -12.80 -6.10 -10.72
CA ASP A 21 -12.22 -5.59 -9.49
C ASP A 21 -11.10 -6.53 -8.98
N LYS A 22 -9.85 -6.18 -9.32
CA LYS A 22 -8.65 -6.91 -8.92
C LYS A 22 -8.52 -7.07 -7.42
N THR A 23 -9.00 -6.11 -6.64
CA THR A 23 -8.85 -6.11 -5.18
C THR A 23 -9.48 -7.37 -4.58
N PHE A 24 -10.56 -7.88 -5.18
CA PHE A 24 -11.25 -9.09 -4.73
C PHE A 24 -11.24 -10.23 -5.74
N ALA A 25 -10.46 -10.10 -6.82
CA ALA A 25 -10.22 -11.23 -7.71
C ALA A 25 -9.65 -12.41 -6.91
N PRO A 26 -10.16 -13.64 -7.11
CA PRO A 26 -9.72 -14.79 -6.35
C PRO A 26 -8.33 -15.24 -6.77
N ILE A 27 -7.41 -15.28 -5.81
CA ILE A 27 -6.10 -15.92 -5.92
C ILE A 27 -6.09 -17.08 -4.93
N LEU A 28 -5.92 -18.30 -5.44
CA LEU A 28 -6.00 -19.54 -4.64
C LEU A 28 -7.30 -19.61 -3.82
N GLY A 29 -8.42 -19.19 -4.43
CA GLY A 29 -9.75 -19.20 -3.81
C GLY A 29 -10.02 -18.09 -2.80
N GLN A 30 -9.11 -17.12 -2.63
CA GLN A 30 -9.27 -16.02 -1.68
C GLN A 30 -9.11 -14.66 -2.36
N PRO A 31 -9.84 -13.61 -1.94
CA PRO A 31 -9.67 -12.25 -2.47
C PRO A 31 -8.22 -11.80 -2.42
N LEU A 32 -7.70 -11.16 -3.48
CA LEU A 32 -6.32 -10.66 -3.52
C LEU A 32 -5.94 -9.83 -2.29
N VAL A 33 -6.82 -8.90 -1.88
CA VAL A 33 -6.59 -8.04 -0.71
C VAL A 33 -6.53 -8.81 0.61
N ALA A 34 -7.16 -9.99 0.69
CA ALA A 34 -7.11 -10.83 1.87
C ALA A 34 -5.66 -11.27 2.14
N HIS A 35 -4.92 -11.68 1.11
CA HIS A 35 -3.51 -12.08 1.25
C HIS A 35 -2.63 -10.95 1.79
N THR A 36 -2.89 -9.70 1.39
CA THR A 36 -2.21 -8.53 1.93
C THR A 36 -2.58 -8.29 3.40
N LEU A 37 -3.87 -8.34 3.72
CA LEU A 37 -4.36 -8.14 5.10
C LEU A 37 -3.87 -9.23 6.04
N ASP A 38 -3.85 -10.50 5.63
CA ASP A 38 -3.34 -11.63 6.41
C ASP A 38 -1.90 -11.38 6.88
N ARG A 39 -1.06 -10.79 6.02
CA ARG A 39 0.34 -10.46 6.33
C ARG A 39 0.45 -9.31 7.34
N PHE A 40 -0.27 -8.21 7.14
CA PHE A 40 -0.27 -7.09 8.09
C PHE A 40 -0.90 -7.48 9.44
N GLU A 41 -1.98 -8.27 9.42
CA GLU A 41 -2.67 -8.74 10.62
C GLU A 41 -1.75 -9.63 11.48
N SER A 42 -1.01 -10.54 10.84
CA SER A 42 -0.12 -11.47 11.54
C SER A 42 1.20 -10.86 12.00
N SER A 43 1.64 -9.76 11.38
CA SER A 43 2.89 -9.09 11.73
C SER A 43 2.83 -8.49 13.15
N PRO A 44 3.77 -8.82 14.05
CA PRO A 44 3.84 -8.21 15.38
C PRO A 44 4.26 -6.73 15.33
N LEU A 45 4.76 -6.23 14.19
CA LEU A 45 5.14 -4.83 14.01
C LEU A 45 3.95 -3.90 13.80
N ILE A 46 2.76 -4.44 13.51
CA ILE A 46 1.57 -3.67 13.15
C ILE A 46 0.56 -3.73 14.29
N ASP A 47 0.09 -2.57 14.73
CA ASP A 47 -0.88 -2.44 15.82
C ASP A 47 -2.30 -2.19 15.31
N GLN A 48 -2.42 -1.47 14.19
CA GLN A 48 -3.71 -1.08 13.64
C GLN A 48 -3.65 -0.95 12.12
N ILE A 49 -4.76 -1.23 11.46
CA ILE A 49 -4.91 -1.25 10.02
C ILE A 49 -6.17 -0.48 9.63
N VAL A 50 -6.05 0.41 8.66
CA VAL A 50 -7.18 1.00 7.95
C VAL A 50 -7.19 0.48 6.52
N LEU A 51 -8.28 -0.19 6.15
CA LEU A 51 -8.51 -0.68 4.80
C LEU A 51 -9.30 0.36 4.01
N VAL A 52 -8.71 0.88 2.93
CA VAL A 52 -9.32 1.89 2.07
C VAL A 52 -9.77 1.25 0.75
N LEU A 53 -11.06 1.29 0.46
CA LEU A 53 -11.68 0.62 -0.70
C LEU A 53 -12.47 1.60 -1.57
N ALA A 54 -12.87 1.14 -2.76
CA ALA A 54 -13.88 1.83 -3.54
C ALA A 54 -15.24 1.75 -2.82
N GLU A 55 -16.08 2.77 -3.00
CA GLU A 55 -17.38 2.90 -2.32
C GLU A 55 -18.26 1.65 -2.48
N ASP A 56 -18.31 1.12 -3.70
CA ASP A 56 -19.07 -0.08 -4.08
C ASP A 56 -18.51 -1.38 -3.47
N SER A 57 -17.31 -1.34 -2.92
CA SER A 57 -16.59 -2.49 -2.37
C SER A 57 -16.57 -2.51 -0.84
N LEU A 58 -17.11 -1.48 -0.18
CA LEU A 58 -17.06 -1.33 1.28
C LEU A 58 -17.77 -2.46 2.02
N GLU A 59 -18.96 -2.84 1.57
CA GLU A 59 -19.74 -3.91 2.21
C GLU A 59 -18.98 -5.24 2.15
N ARG A 60 -18.46 -5.60 0.97
CA ARG A 60 -17.65 -6.81 0.78
C ARG A 60 -16.36 -6.77 1.59
N GLY A 61 -15.75 -5.58 1.74
CA GLY A 61 -14.58 -5.38 2.61
C GLY A 61 -14.88 -5.62 4.09
N ARG A 62 -16.00 -5.08 4.60
CA ARG A 62 -16.43 -5.31 6.00
C ARG A 62 -16.76 -6.77 6.26
N GLN A 63 -17.44 -7.43 5.32
CA GLN A 63 -17.73 -8.86 5.40
C GLN A 63 -16.44 -9.68 5.46
N LEU A 64 -15.46 -9.40 4.58
CA LEU A 64 -14.16 -10.08 4.60
C LEU A 64 -13.46 -9.93 5.96
N VAL A 65 -13.44 -8.71 6.52
CA VAL A 65 -12.83 -8.43 7.84
C VAL A 65 -13.51 -9.27 8.94
N GLN A 66 -14.83 -9.37 8.91
CA GLN A 66 -15.61 -10.16 9.87
C GLN A 66 -15.38 -11.67 9.70
N GLU A 67 -15.45 -12.19 8.48
CA GLU A 67 -15.26 -13.62 8.16
C GLU A 67 -13.87 -14.11 8.55
N ARG A 68 -12.86 -13.26 8.38
CA ARG A 68 -11.46 -13.54 8.76
C ARG A 68 -11.17 -13.28 10.24
N ALA A 69 -12.10 -12.65 10.96
CA ALA A 69 -11.93 -12.24 12.34
C ALA A 69 -10.65 -11.40 12.57
N TYR A 70 -10.33 -10.50 11.62
CA TYR A 70 -9.20 -9.59 11.77
C TYR A 70 -9.44 -8.66 12.96
N ARG A 71 -8.44 -8.56 13.83
CA ARG A 71 -8.48 -7.79 15.08
C ARG A 71 -7.80 -6.44 14.95
N LYS A 72 -6.80 -6.32 14.06
CA LYS A 72 -6.06 -5.06 13.88
C LYS A 72 -6.69 -4.17 12.83
N VAL A 73 -7.57 -4.69 11.97
CA VAL A 73 -8.35 -3.85 11.04
C VAL A 73 -9.41 -3.05 11.80
N ALA A 74 -9.04 -1.83 12.20
CA ALA A 74 -9.86 -0.93 12.98
C ALA A 74 -10.97 -0.29 12.13
N HIS A 75 -10.67 0.03 10.87
CA HIS A 75 -11.61 0.72 9.98
C HIS A 75 -11.57 0.20 8.55
N VAL A 76 -12.74 0.21 7.90
CA VAL A 76 -12.91 0.05 6.46
C VAL A 76 -13.59 1.31 5.94
N CYS A 77 -12.92 2.07 5.07
CA CYS A 77 -13.41 3.37 4.59
C CYS A 77 -13.29 3.54 3.07
N ALA A 78 -14.02 4.52 2.55
CA ALA A 78 -13.97 4.89 1.15
C ALA A 78 -12.65 5.62 0.81
N GLY A 79 -12.11 5.31 -0.35
CA GLY A 79 -11.05 6.09 -0.97
C GLY A 79 -11.56 7.41 -1.56
N GLY A 80 -10.62 8.27 -1.94
CA GLY A 80 -10.89 9.52 -2.62
C GLY A 80 -10.70 9.42 -4.15
N GLN A 81 -10.84 10.55 -4.84
CA GLN A 81 -10.70 10.62 -6.30
C GLN A 81 -9.30 10.21 -6.78
N ARG A 82 -8.25 10.60 -6.03
CA ARG A 82 -6.87 10.22 -6.30
C ARG A 82 -6.34 9.26 -5.23
N ARG A 83 -5.23 8.60 -5.55
CA ARG A 83 -4.52 7.74 -4.59
C ARG A 83 -4.17 8.50 -3.30
N GLN A 84 -3.66 9.72 -3.40
CA GLN A 84 -3.29 10.53 -2.23
C GLN A 84 -4.50 10.91 -1.36
N ASP A 85 -5.67 11.15 -1.96
CA ASP A 85 -6.89 11.43 -1.21
C ASP A 85 -7.34 10.18 -0.44
N SER A 86 -7.16 9.00 -1.04
CA SER A 86 -7.42 7.70 -0.39
C SER A 86 -6.48 7.45 0.78
N VAL A 87 -5.19 7.79 0.64
CA VAL A 87 -4.23 7.72 1.76
C VAL A 87 -4.66 8.64 2.88
N ARG A 88 -5.02 9.90 2.57
CA ARG A 88 -5.45 10.89 3.56
C ARG A 88 -6.66 10.41 4.37
N ASN A 89 -7.70 9.91 3.70
CA ASN A 89 -8.87 9.34 4.37
C ASN A 89 -8.52 8.20 5.34
N GLY A 90 -7.54 7.36 4.97
CA GLY A 90 -7.06 6.29 5.83
C GLY A 90 -6.28 6.80 7.04
N LEU A 91 -5.43 7.82 6.85
CA LEU A 91 -4.66 8.45 7.92
C LEU A 91 -5.55 9.12 8.98
N GLU A 92 -6.62 9.79 8.55
CA GLU A 92 -7.59 10.46 9.41
C GLU A 92 -8.34 9.50 10.35
N LEU A 93 -8.35 8.19 10.04
CA LEU A 93 -9.01 7.14 10.83
C LEU A 93 -8.05 6.34 11.70
N LEU A 94 -6.74 6.52 11.56
CA LEU A 94 -5.78 5.90 12.47
C LEU A 94 -5.89 6.55 13.85
N SER A 95 -5.88 5.73 14.90
CA SER A 95 -5.57 6.22 16.24
C SER A 95 -4.12 6.70 16.28
N PRO A 96 -3.75 7.65 17.16
CA PRO A 96 -2.39 8.18 17.24
C PRO A 96 -1.33 7.07 17.24
N CYS A 97 -0.37 7.18 16.33
CA CYS A 97 0.75 6.25 16.17
C CYS A 97 2.05 7.01 15.90
N ASP A 98 3.19 6.34 16.06
CA ASP A 98 4.51 6.92 15.80
C ASP A 98 4.85 6.82 14.31
N TRP A 99 4.50 5.68 13.69
CA TRP A 99 4.79 5.37 12.30
C TRP A 99 3.55 4.93 11.55
N VAL A 100 3.53 5.23 10.25
CA VAL A 100 2.53 4.72 9.32
C VAL A 100 3.17 4.06 8.12
N MET A 101 2.64 2.88 7.77
CA MET A 101 2.95 2.17 6.53
C MET A 101 1.81 2.32 5.54
N VAL A 102 2.06 2.99 4.42
CA VAL A 102 1.12 3.02 3.29
C VAL A 102 1.44 1.88 2.34
N HIS A 103 0.48 1.01 2.08
CA HIS A 103 0.67 -0.16 1.24
C HIS A 103 -0.45 -0.35 0.22
N ASP A 104 -0.12 -0.79 -1.00
CA ASP A 104 -1.14 -1.08 -2.01
C ASP A 104 -1.75 -2.45 -1.75
N GLY A 105 -3.08 -2.52 -1.53
CA GLY A 105 -3.77 -3.78 -1.21
C GLY A 105 -3.64 -4.88 -2.28
N ALA A 106 -3.27 -4.51 -3.50
CA ALA A 106 -3.04 -5.42 -4.62
C ALA A 106 -1.62 -6.01 -4.70
N ARG A 107 -0.77 -5.81 -3.69
CA ARG A 107 0.63 -6.29 -3.66
C ARG A 107 0.89 -7.27 -2.51
N PRO A 108 0.32 -8.48 -2.53
CA PRO A 108 0.40 -9.42 -1.40
C PRO A 108 1.80 -10.04 -1.18
N CYS A 109 2.74 -9.83 -2.10
CA CYS A 109 4.04 -10.49 -2.11
C CYS A 109 5.10 -9.66 -1.36
N PHE A 110 5.01 -9.63 -0.04
CA PHE A 110 6.05 -9.10 0.85
C PHE A 110 6.23 -10.01 2.07
N ASP A 111 7.37 -9.84 2.75
CA ASP A 111 7.72 -10.58 3.96
C ASP A 111 7.87 -9.66 5.17
N GLU A 112 7.96 -10.26 6.36
CA GLU A 112 8.15 -9.53 7.62
C GLU A 112 9.43 -8.71 7.60
N ASP A 113 10.50 -9.26 7.03
CA ASP A 113 11.80 -8.59 6.94
C ASP A 113 11.71 -7.29 6.12
N MET A 114 10.84 -7.23 5.10
CA MET A 114 10.59 -6.01 4.34
C MET A 114 9.94 -4.93 5.20
N LEU A 115 9.01 -5.29 6.08
CA LEU A 115 8.38 -4.35 7.03
C LEU A 115 9.43 -3.81 8.01
N GLN A 116 10.23 -4.70 8.60
CA GLN A 116 11.28 -4.34 9.54
C GLN A 116 12.32 -3.41 8.90
N ARG A 117 12.85 -3.77 7.73
CA ARG A 117 13.81 -2.91 7.00
C ARG A 117 13.23 -1.54 6.68
N GLY A 118 11.93 -1.46 6.39
CA GLY A 118 11.23 -0.19 6.16
C GLY A 118 11.24 0.71 7.38
N LEU A 119 10.92 0.17 8.57
CA LEU A 119 10.99 0.90 9.84
C LEU A 119 12.42 1.33 10.18
N ASP A 120 13.38 0.41 10.06
CA ASP A 120 14.78 0.67 10.37
C ASP A 120 15.35 1.80 9.48
N ALA A 121 15.04 1.77 8.19
CA ALA A 121 15.45 2.81 7.24
C ALA A 121 14.77 4.15 7.56
N ALA A 122 13.47 4.14 7.85
CA ALA A 122 12.72 5.36 8.14
C ALA A 122 13.13 6.00 9.47
N ALA A 123 13.62 5.22 10.44
CA ALA A 123 14.04 5.72 11.75
C ALA A 123 15.10 6.83 11.67
N GLY A 124 16.00 6.76 10.69
CA GLY A 124 17.10 7.72 10.52
C GLY A 124 16.70 9.07 9.91
N CYS A 125 15.70 9.10 9.03
CA CYS A 125 15.37 10.29 8.23
C CYS A 125 13.87 10.64 8.22
N GLY A 126 13.04 9.89 8.93
CA GLY A 126 11.60 10.11 9.07
C GLY A 126 10.74 9.46 7.98
N SER A 127 11.33 8.92 6.90
CA SER A 127 10.59 8.18 5.88
C SER A 127 11.47 7.18 5.10
N ALA A 128 10.85 6.15 4.56
CA ALA A 128 11.48 5.18 3.68
C ALA A 128 10.48 4.63 2.64
N VAL A 129 10.97 4.31 1.45
CA VAL A 129 10.17 3.74 0.37
C VAL A 129 10.82 2.44 -0.09
N ALA A 130 10.06 1.34 -0.10
CA ALA A 130 10.50 0.12 -0.76
C ALA A 130 10.73 0.40 -2.25
N GLY A 131 11.81 -0.12 -2.82
CA GLY A 131 12.13 0.06 -4.23
C GLY A 131 12.87 -1.14 -4.79
N VAL A 132 12.83 -1.28 -6.11
CA VAL A 132 13.68 -2.23 -6.84
C VAL A 132 14.50 -1.51 -7.91
N PRO A 133 15.75 -1.91 -8.17
CA PRO A 133 16.53 -1.35 -9.27
C PRO A 133 15.82 -1.57 -10.60
N VAL A 134 15.81 -0.55 -11.47
CA VAL A 134 15.24 -0.68 -12.80
C VAL A 134 16.11 -1.62 -13.65
N LYS A 135 15.48 -2.55 -14.37
CA LYS A 135 16.16 -3.50 -15.27
C LYS A 135 16.10 -3.05 -16.73
N ASP A 136 14.98 -2.47 -17.13
CA ASP A 136 14.76 -2.02 -18.49
C ASP A 136 15.60 -0.77 -18.81
N THR A 137 15.93 -0.59 -20.08
CA THR A 137 16.53 0.65 -20.56
C THR A 137 15.42 1.72 -20.64
N ILE A 138 15.49 2.73 -19.78
CA ILE A 138 14.55 3.86 -19.79
C ILE A 138 15.03 4.89 -20.82
N LYS A 139 14.09 5.49 -21.57
CA LYS A 139 14.36 6.62 -22.47
C LYS A 139 13.57 7.84 -22.00
N LEU A 140 14.24 8.97 -21.90
CA LEU A 140 13.59 10.28 -21.79
C LEU A 140 13.14 10.67 -23.20
N VAL A 141 11.84 10.86 -23.37
CA VAL A 141 11.22 11.21 -24.66
C VAL A 141 10.68 12.64 -24.61
N SER A 142 10.82 13.37 -25.70
CA SER A 142 10.19 14.68 -25.89
C SER A 142 8.70 14.54 -26.22
N SER A 143 7.99 15.67 -26.24
CA SER A 143 6.53 15.70 -26.50
C SER A 143 6.12 15.20 -27.89
N ASP A 144 7.04 15.21 -28.86
CA ASP A 144 6.89 14.65 -30.21
C ASP A 144 7.28 13.16 -30.30
N GLN A 145 7.46 12.49 -29.16
CA GLN A 145 7.81 11.07 -29.04
C GLN A 145 9.20 10.69 -29.60
N MET A 146 10.11 11.65 -29.69
CA MET A 146 11.50 11.40 -30.06
C MET A 146 12.35 11.08 -28.83
N VAL A 147 13.31 10.15 -28.97
CA VAL A 147 14.26 9.81 -27.89
C VAL A 147 15.25 10.96 -27.71
N ASN A 148 15.27 11.55 -26.52
CA ASN A 148 16.21 12.61 -26.14
C ASN A 148 17.45 12.05 -25.44
N GLU A 149 17.23 11.26 -24.39
CA GLU A 149 18.32 10.77 -23.52
C GLU A 149 18.03 9.36 -22.99
N THR A 150 19.10 8.65 -22.65
CA THR A 150 19.04 7.41 -21.86
C THR A 150 19.66 7.68 -20.49
N PRO A 151 18.87 7.88 -19.42
CA PRO A 151 19.41 8.12 -18.09
C PRO A 151 20.24 6.92 -17.60
N ASP A 152 21.22 7.18 -16.72
CA ASP A 152 21.98 6.12 -16.06
C ASP A 152 21.07 5.27 -15.17
N ARG A 153 20.79 4.05 -15.62
CA ARG A 153 19.92 3.09 -14.94
C ARG A 153 20.42 2.71 -13.55
N SER A 154 21.72 2.82 -13.26
CA SER A 154 22.28 2.52 -11.93
C SER A 154 21.71 3.41 -10.83
N LEU A 155 21.20 4.58 -11.20
CA LEU A 155 20.59 5.57 -10.32
C LEU A 155 19.05 5.46 -10.27
N LEU A 156 18.45 4.56 -11.06
CA LEU A 156 16.99 4.46 -11.19
C LEU A 156 16.41 3.30 -10.39
N TRP A 157 15.42 3.64 -9.57
CA TRP A 157 14.66 2.70 -8.76
C TRP A 157 13.17 2.85 -9.05
N ALA A 158 12.49 1.72 -9.24
CA ALA A 158 11.03 1.68 -9.35
C ALA A 158 10.43 1.60 -7.94
N ALA A 159 9.77 2.67 -7.51
CA ALA A 159 9.11 2.72 -6.21
C ALA A 159 8.04 1.62 -6.08
N GLN A 160 8.03 0.99 -4.90
CA GLN A 160 7.09 -0.03 -4.47
C GLN A 160 6.37 0.45 -3.20
N THR A 161 5.65 -0.48 -2.57
CA THR A 161 5.12 -0.35 -1.22
C THR A 161 5.49 -1.61 -0.42
N PRO A 162 5.59 -1.57 0.92
CA PRO A 162 5.21 -0.47 1.82
C PRO A 162 6.08 0.80 1.69
N GLN A 163 5.47 1.94 1.99
CA GLN A 163 6.14 3.22 2.21
C GLN A 163 5.92 3.62 3.65
N VAL A 164 6.99 3.90 4.38
CA VAL A 164 6.99 4.09 5.83
C VAL A 164 7.30 5.55 6.13
N PHE A 165 6.52 6.18 7.00
CA PHE A 165 6.67 7.58 7.38
C PHE A 165 6.42 7.75 8.87
N ARG A 166 7.05 8.74 9.51
CA ARG A 166 6.55 9.24 10.79
C ARG A 166 5.14 9.78 10.57
N TYR A 167 4.24 9.49 11.50
CA TYR A 167 2.84 9.87 11.35
C TYR A 167 2.65 11.40 11.28
N ASP A 168 3.44 12.16 12.03
CA ASP A 168 3.38 13.63 12.06
C ASP A 168 3.96 14.31 10.81
N LEU A 169 4.66 13.56 9.94
CA LEU A 169 5.28 14.07 8.72
C LEU A 169 4.43 13.86 7.46
N LEU A 170 3.49 12.90 7.46
CA LEU A 170 2.74 12.46 6.28
C LEU A 170 1.35 13.10 6.19
#